data_AF-A0A4R8CWN5-F1
#
_entry.id   AF-A0A4R8CWN5-F1
#
_cell.length_a   1.000
_cell.length_b   1.000
_cell.length_c   1.000
_cell.angle_alpha   90.00
_cell.angle_beta   90.00
_cell.angle_gamma   90.00
#
_symmetry.space_group_name_H-M   'P 1'
#
loop_
_entity.id
_entity.type
_entity.pdbx_description
1 polymer ?
#
loop_
_entity_poly.entity_id
_entity_poly.type
_entity_poly.pdbx_seq_one_letter_code
_entity_poly.pdbx_strand_id
1 'polypeptide(L)'
;MHYLSSLQHSAAKSRSPRAGNPHHGLVETSPTERLYDAAARCSADPYWANSTRLIETATHALTDGLDSPGLRELAAASQSDRIRKLRRLLLDALDELSVPRPEASPGQHIGGTRYARLPTDTLRLEITPSEVLIHVNDLEITEAGAGMGMHPFNLFVPTNQLVATTEPRHVVVARCTCGESGCGSTEARITRLGMAVHWDWYVDPPLGHGVSFDAAQYDAEVERIGNDRSWQRPADTAARLVIEAVDRERFIPAGMELSWAAVDHQDPRKFLVALFVKDEQFQVFLRFPIGDQAPERLADDVLRTLHQPPRSWRAAFHSMTVGRRERPSMAGRRWRSEDPWG
;
A
#
# COMPACT_ATOMS: atom_id res chain seq x y z
N MET A 1 -65.35 -33.71 -51.10
CA MET A 1 -65.93 -34.51 -49.99
C MET A 1 -65.45 -33.86 -48.69
N HIS A 2 -66.40 -33.27 -47.95
CA HIS A 2 -66.35 -32.73 -46.57
C HIS A 2 -65.46 -31.53 -46.16
N TYR A 3 -66.20 -30.56 -45.60
CA TYR A 3 -65.88 -29.43 -44.72
C TYR A 3 -65.25 -29.85 -43.37
N LEU A 4 -64.55 -28.90 -42.71
CA LEU A 4 -64.58 -28.48 -41.28
C LEU A 4 -63.18 -27.92 -40.91
N SER A 5 -62.98 -26.61 -40.69
CA SER A 5 -63.40 -25.72 -39.59
C SER A 5 -62.69 -25.97 -38.25
N SER A 6 -62.02 -24.90 -37.77
CA SER A 6 -61.87 -24.50 -36.34
C SER A 6 -60.86 -25.30 -35.48
N LEU A 7 -60.10 -24.77 -34.52
CA LEU A 7 -60.09 -23.53 -33.73
C LEU A 7 -58.74 -23.42 -32.97
N GLN A 8 -58.27 -22.19 -32.77
CA GLN A 8 -57.53 -21.65 -31.61
C GLN A 8 -56.44 -22.49 -30.92
N HIS A 9 -55.20 -21.98 -30.90
CA HIS A 9 -54.29 -22.15 -29.76
C HIS A 9 -53.83 -20.81 -29.19
N SER A 10 -53.95 -20.75 -27.88
CA SER A 10 -53.86 -19.60 -26.99
C SER A 10 -52.41 -19.15 -26.81
N ALA A 11 -52.21 -17.82 -26.82
CA ALA A 11 -50.95 -17.19 -26.47
C ALA A 11 -50.75 -17.23 -24.94
N ALA A 12 -49.85 -18.07 -24.47
CA ALA A 12 -49.36 -18.04 -23.09
C ALA A 12 -48.21 -17.03 -22.97
N LYS A 13 -48.51 -15.88 -22.35
CA LYS A 13 -47.52 -14.91 -21.83
C LYS A 13 -46.63 -15.59 -20.79
N SER A 14 -45.35 -15.80 -21.09
CA SER A 14 -44.36 -16.06 -20.04
C SER A 14 -43.96 -14.71 -19.42
N ARG A 15 -44.19 -14.58 -18.11
CA ARG A 15 -43.71 -13.46 -17.30
C ARG A 15 -42.22 -13.65 -17.06
N SER A 16 -41.38 -12.75 -17.57
CA SER A 16 -39.99 -12.61 -17.13
C SER A 16 -39.94 -12.23 -15.64
N PRO A 17 -39.06 -12.83 -14.83
CA PRO A 17 -38.84 -12.39 -13.46
C PRO A 17 -38.18 -11.00 -13.47
N ARG A 18 -38.70 -10.10 -12.64
CA ARG A 18 -38.12 -8.79 -12.34
C ARG A 18 -36.68 -8.95 -11.86
N ALA A 19 -35.80 -8.11 -12.38
CA ALA A 19 -34.47 -7.86 -11.84
C ALA A 19 -34.57 -7.49 -10.35
N GLY A 20 -33.97 -8.32 -9.50
CA GLY A 20 -33.71 -7.99 -8.10
C GLY A 20 -32.46 -7.13 -7.99
N ASN A 21 -32.53 -6.08 -7.17
CA ASN A 21 -31.42 -5.22 -6.78
C ASN A 21 -30.21 -6.05 -6.28
N PRO A 22 -28.96 -5.69 -6.64
CA PRO A 22 -27.77 -6.23 -6.00
C PRO A 22 -27.59 -5.53 -4.65
N HIS A 23 -28.20 -6.06 -3.59
CA HIS A 23 -27.74 -5.73 -2.25
C HIS A 23 -26.34 -6.34 -2.06
N HIS A 24 -25.38 -5.48 -1.68
CA HIS A 24 -24.10 -5.86 -1.13
C HIS A 24 -24.22 -7.11 -0.25
N GLY A 25 -23.50 -8.17 -0.60
CA GLY A 25 -23.32 -9.33 0.25
C GLY A 25 -22.46 -8.95 1.44
N LEU A 26 -23.03 -8.24 2.40
CA LEU A 26 -22.48 -8.19 3.76
C LEU A 26 -22.56 -9.63 4.27
N VAL A 27 -21.41 -10.28 4.41
CA VAL A 27 -21.31 -11.50 5.19
C VAL A 27 -21.87 -11.15 6.57
N GLU A 28 -22.98 -11.77 6.98
CA GLU A 28 -23.51 -11.61 8.34
C GLU A 28 -22.43 -12.06 9.31
N THR A 29 -21.75 -11.08 9.92
CA THR A 29 -20.77 -11.33 10.96
C THR A 29 -21.47 -11.82 12.21
N SER A 30 -20.89 -12.79 12.90
CA SER A 30 -21.44 -13.22 14.18
C SER A 30 -21.15 -12.18 15.27
N PRO A 31 -21.97 -12.11 16.34
CA PRO A 31 -21.67 -11.27 17.50
C PRO A 31 -20.26 -11.51 18.08
N THR A 32 -19.79 -12.76 18.10
CA THR A 32 -18.46 -13.13 18.60
C THR A 32 -17.33 -12.62 17.70
N GLU A 33 -17.52 -12.62 16.37
CA GLU A 33 -16.56 -12.00 15.43
C GLU A 33 -16.50 -10.48 15.61
N ARG A 34 -17.64 -9.81 15.82
CA ARG A 34 -17.66 -8.36 16.09
C ARG A 34 -16.97 -8.02 17.42
N LEU A 35 -17.19 -8.83 18.46
CA LEU A 35 -16.48 -8.68 19.74
C LEU A 35 -14.97 -8.88 19.55
N TYR A 36 -14.56 -9.89 18.78
CA TYR A 36 -13.15 -10.11 18.46
C TYR A 36 -12.52 -8.90 17.74
N ASP A 37 -13.17 -8.37 16.70
CA ASP A 37 -12.67 -7.20 15.95
C ASP A 37 -12.56 -5.96 16.85
N ALA A 38 -13.60 -5.69 17.64
CA ALA A 38 -13.58 -4.57 18.58
C ALA A 38 -12.48 -4.73 19.65
N ALA A 39 -12.29 -5.95 20.15
CA ALA A 39 -11.20 -6.25 21.08
C ALA A 39 -9.82 -6.08 20.44
N ALA A 40 -9.64 -6.48 19.17
CA ALA A 40 -8.39 -6.34 18.43
C ALA A 40 -7.99 -4.87 18.25
N ARG A 41 -8.99 -3.99 18.07
CA ARG A 41 -8.79 -2.55 17.93
C ARG A 41 -8.49 -1.87 19.26
N CYS A 42 -9.10 -2.33 20.36
CA CYS A 42 -8.77 -1.87 21.71
C CYS A 42 -7.36 -2.31 22.11
N SER A 43 -7.05 -3.59 21.84
CA SER A 43 -5.77 -4.26 21.59
C SER A 43 -4.44 -3.51 21.72
N ALA A 44 -4.44 -2.39 21.03
CA ALA A 44 -3.33 -2.07 20.18
C ALA A 44 -2.94 -0.61 20.33
N ASP A 45 -3.86 0.24 20.81
CA ASP A 45 -3.55 1.61 21.24
C ASP A 45 -2.33 1.57 22.18
N PRO A 46 -1.19 2.19 21.81
CA PRO A 46 0.03 2.14 22.60
C PRO A 46 -0.14 2.75 24.00
N TYR A 47 -1.24 3.49 24.22
CA TYR A 47 -1.61 4.07 25.51
C TYR A 47 -2.90 3.51 26.09
N TRP A 48 -3.65 2.67 25.35
CA TRP A 48 -5.00 2.22 25.72
C TRP A 48 -5.84 3.39 26.26
N ALA A 49 -5.66 4.60 25.73
CA ALA A 49 -6.04 5.81 26.46
C ALA A 49 -7.56 5.99 26.53
N ASN A 50 -8.31 5.22 25.75
CA ASN A 50 -9.74 5.39 25.59
C ASN A 50 -10.54 4.32 26.37
N SER A 51 -10.77 4.59 27.65
CA SER A 51 -11.67 3.80 28.50
C SER A 51 -13.09 3.72 27.94
N THR A 52 -13.56 4.76 27.24
CA THR A 52 -14.86 4.80 26.57
C THR A 52 -15.00 3.68 25.54
N ARG A 53 -13.98 3.47 24.70
CA ARG A 53 -14.03 2.45 23.64
C ARG A 53 -14.18 1.03 24.18
N LEU A 54 -13.56 0.72 25.32
CA LEU A 54 -13.70 -0.58 25.99
C LEU A 54 -15.12 -0.77 26.54
N ILE A 55 -15.69 0.27 27.16
CA ILE A 55 -17.04 0.24 27.72
C ILE A 55 -18.10 0.13 26.61
N GLU A 56 -17.93 0.89 25.52
CA GLU A 56 -18.78 0.82 24.33
C GLU A 56 -18.71 -0.57 23.67
N THR A 57 -17.52 -1.15 23.55
CA THR A 57 -17.33 -2.52 23.04
C THR A 57 -18.16 -3.52 23.84
N ALA A 58 -18.09 -3.45 25.17
CA ALA A 58 -18.86 -4.33 26.03
C ALA A 58 -20.38 -4.09 25.93
N THR A 59 -20.79 -2.82 25.85
CA THR A 59 -22.19 -2.43 25.72
C THR A 59 -22.80 -2.93 24.41
N HIS A 60 -22.07 -2.80 23.30
CA HIS A 60 -22.49 -3.34 22.00
C HIS A 60 -22.53 -4.86 22.00
N ALA A 61 -21.55 -5.54 22.61
CA ALA A 61 -21.56 -7.00 22.70
C ALA A 61 -22.80 -7.52 23.46
N LEU A 62 -23.17 -6.86 24.57
CA LEU A 62 -24.40 -7.17 25.31
C LEU A 62 -25.66 -6.92 24.47
N THR A 63 -25.68 -5.83 23.70
CA THR A 63 -26.79 -5.50 22.80
C THR A 63 -26.94 -6.52 21.67
N ASP A 64 -25.83 -7.06 21.20
CA ASP A 64 -25.77 -8.10 20.17
C ASP A 64 -26.11 -9.52 20.71
N GLY A 65 -26.46 -9.63 21.99
CA GLY A 65 -26.89 -10.88 22.63
C GLY A 65 -25.76 -11.75 23.18
N LEU A 66 -24.51 -11.26 23.20
CA LEU A 66 -23.45 -11.89 23.99
C LEU A 66 -23.64 -11.56 25.46
N ASP A 67 -23.33 -12.50 26.34
CA ASP A 67 -23.51 -12.28 27.76
C ASP A 67 -22.45 -13.01 28.57
N SER A 68 -21.72 -12.27 29.39
CA SER A 68 -20.68 -12.79 30.28
C SER A 68 -20.55 -11.88 31.51
N PRO A 69 -20.14 -12.40 32.67
CA PRO A 69 -19.83 -11.59 33.84
C PRO A 69 -18.87 -10.43 33.53
N GLY A 70 -17.79 -10.71 32.80
CA GLY A 70 -16.81 -9.70 32.39
C GLY A 70 -17.41 -8.60 31.51
N LEU A 71 -18.30 -8.93 30.55
CA LEU A 71 -18.98 -7.94 29.72
C LEU A 71 -19.89 -7.02 30.53
N ARG A 72 -20.69 -7.58 31.44
CA ARG A 72 -21.60 -6.79 32.29
C ARG A 72 -20.82 -5.85 33.20
N GLU A 73 -19.74 -6.32 33.81
CA GLU A 73 -18.91 -5.49 34.67
C GLU A 73 -18.19 -4.40 33.86
N LEU A 74 -17.70 -4.72 32.67
CA LEU A 74 -17.05 -3.73 31.80
C LEU A 74 -18.03 -2.68 31.29
N ALA A 75 -19.23 -3.06 30.87
CA ALA A 75 -20.27 -2.13 30.42
C ALA A 75 -20.76 -1.21 31.56
N ALA A 76 -20.71 -1.68 32.81
CA ALA A 76 -21.07 -0.90 33.99
C ALA A 76 -19.90 -0.05 34.55
N ALA A 77 -18.70 -0.15 33.99
CA ALA A 77 -17.52 0.53 34.50
C ALA A 77 -17.55 2.05 34.23
N SER A 78 -16.82 2.81 35.05
CA SER A 78 -16.66 4.25 34.86
C SER A 78 -15.55 4.55 33.84
N GLN A 79 -15.70 5.61 33.05
CA GLN A 79 -14.62 6.13 32.20
C GLN A 79 -13.36 6.54 33.01
N SER A 80 -13.53 6.85 34.30
CA SER A 80 -12.44 7.17 35.23
C SER A 80 -11.71 5.93 35.80
N ASP A 81 -12.22 4.73 35.54
CA ASP A 81 -11.58 3.50 36.03
C ASP A 81 -10.21 3.30 35.39
N ARG A 82 -9.29 2.70 36.15
CA ARG A 82 -7.94 2.41 35.67
C ARG A 82 -8.00 1.52 34.44
N ILE A 83 -7.34 1.93 33.37
CA ILE A 83 -7.37 1.21 32.10
C ILE A 83 -6.95 -0.28 32.21
N ARG A 84 -5.99 -0.60 33.08
CA ARG A 84 -5.58 -2.00 33.32
C ARG A 84 -6.73 -2.86 33.85
N LYS A 85 -7.64 -2.28 34.65
CA LYS A 85 -8.84 -2.97 35.14
C LYS A 85 -9.78 -3.25 33.98
N LEU A 86 -10.10 -2.23 33.19
CA LEU A 86 -10.99 -2.35 32.03
C LEU A 86 -10.48 -3.38 31.01
N ARG A 87 -9.17 -3.37 30.75
CA ARG A 87 -8.52 -4.37 29.90
C ARG A 87 -8.67 -5.79 30.44
N ARG A 88 -8.47 -5.98 31.74
CA ARG A 88 -8.62 -7.31 32.35
C ARG A 88 -10.06 -7.80 32.18
N LEU A 89 -11.06 -6.95 32.43
CA LEU A 89 -12.46 -7.29 32.23
C LEU A 89 -12.78 -7.69 30.77
N LEU A 90 -12.19 -7.01 29.79
CA LEU A 90 -12.34 -7.40 28.38
C LEU A 90 -11.71 -8.77 28.11
N LEU A 91 -10.49 -9.03 28.60
CA LEU A 91 -9.82 -10.32 28.39
C LEU A 91 -10.55 -11.46 29.11
N ASP A 92 -11.05 -11.23 30.32
CA ASP A 92 -11.85 -12.21 31.07
C ASP A 92 -13.15 -12.51 30.30
N ALA A 93 -13.81 -11.49 29.75
CA ALA A 93 -15.00 -11.66 28.91
C ALA A 93 -14.73 -12.49 27.64
N LEU A 94 -13.60 -12.28 26.97
CA LEU A 94 -13.21 -13.08 25.81
C LEU A 94 -13.02 -14.56 26.19
N ASP A 95 -12.32 -14.82 27.29
CA ASP A 95 -12.10 -16.18 27.80
C ASP A 95 -13.44 -16.86 28.19
N GLU A 96 -14.32 -16.14 28.91
CA GLU A 96 -15.66 -16.62 29.31
C GLU A 96 -16.53 -17.00 28.11
N LEU A 97 -16.44 -16.23 27.02
CA LEU A 97 -17.19 -16.45 25.78
C LEU A 97 -16.48 -17.40 24.81
N SER A 98 -15.31 -17.95 25.18
CA SER A 98 -14.46 -18.76 24.32
C SER A 98 -14.09 -18.08 22.99
N VAL A 99 -13.99 -16.73 23.02
CA VAL A 99 -13.50 -15.92 21.91
C VAL A 99 -11.98 -15.80 22.06
N PRO A 100 -11.19 -16.01 21.00
CA PRO A 100 -9.75 -15.84 21.09
C PRO A 100 -9.36 -14.44 21.53
N ARG A 101 -8.25 -14.37 22.25
CA ARG A 101 -7.57 -13.10 22.47
C ARG A 101 -6.95 -12.63 21.15
N PRO A 102 -7.22 -11.39 20.72
CA PRO A 102 -6.64 -10.85 19.51
C PRO A 102 -5.10 -10.85 19.55
N GLU A 103 -4.50 -11.29 18.46
CA GLU A 103 -3.06 -11.19 18.22
C GLU A 103 -2.77 -10.04 17.26
N ALA A 104 -1.49 -9.76 17.02
CA ALA A 104 -1.06 -8.79 16.01
C ALA A 104 -1.43 -9.21 14.56
N SER A 105 -1.88 -10.45 14.34
CA SER A 105 -2.30 -10.93 13.02
C SER A 105 -3.70 -10.42 12.64
N PRO A 106 -4.02 -10.31 11.33
CA PRO A 106 -5.36 -9.90 10.87
C PRO A 106 -6.49 -10.89 11.17
N GLY A 107 -6.18 -12.04 11.78
CA GLY A 107 -7.15 -13.06 12.13
C GLY A 107 -6.52 -14.36 12.62
N GLN A 108 -7.36 -15.23 13.17
CA GLN A 108 -7.00 -16.50 13.76
C GLN A 108 -8.05 -17.57 13.41
N HIS A 109 -7.62 -18.82 13.35
CA HIS A 109 -8.52 -19.97 13.21
C HIS A 109 -8.43 -20.81 14.48
N ILE A 110 -9.55 -20.94 15.20
CA ILE A 110 -9.62 -21.74 16.43
C ILE A 110 -10.81 -22.69 16.32
N GLY A 111 -10.55 -23.99 16.47
CA GLY A 111 -11.59 -25.02 16.45
C GLY A 111 -12.44 -25.02 15.17
N GLY A 112 -11.88 -24.63 14.03
CA GLY A 112 -12.61 -24.50 12.75
C GLY A 112 -13.40 -23.20 12.57
N THR A 113 -13.45 -22.33 13.58
CA THR A 113 -14.04 -20.99 13.48
C THR A 113 -12.96 -19.97 13.13
N ARG A 114 -13.23 -19.15 12.12
CA ARG A 114 -12.34 -18.06 11.71
C ARG A 114 -12.74 -16.77 12.44
N TYR A 115 -11.80 -16.18 13.15
CA TYR A 115 -11.90 -14.83 13.68
C TYR A 115 -11.04 -13.93 12.79
N ALA A 116 -11.60 -12.84 12.28
CA ALA A 116 -10.87 -11.93 11.41
C ALA A 116 -11.16 -10.48 11.77
N ARG A 117 -10.18 -9.59 11.56
CA ARG A 117 -10.40 -8.15 11.62
C ARG A 117 -11.36 -7.78 10.50
N LEU A 118 -12.51 -7.23 10.85
CA LEU A 118 -13.58 -6.91 9.91
C LEU A 118 -13.19 -5.72 9.03
N PRO A 119 -13.58 -5.70 7.73
CA PRO A 119 -13.27 -4.64 6.79
C PRO A 119 -14.13 -3.39 7.05
N THR A 120 -13.93 -2.75 8.19
CA THR A 120 -14.73 -1.60 8.65
C THR A 120 -14.01 -0.27 8.50
N ASP A 121 -12.73 -0.28 8.13
CA ASP A 121 -11.96 0.93 7.91
C ASP A 121 -12.16 1.46 6.48
N THR A 122 -12.07 2.77 6.34
CA THR A 122 -12.16 3.49 5.06
C THR A 122 -10.81 4.06 4.68
N LEU A 123 -10.47 4.03 3.40
CA LEU A 123 -9.24 4.58 2.86
C LEU A 123 -9.56 5.77 1.95
N ARG A 124 -8.82 6.88 2.13
CA ARG A 124 -8.81 8.00 1.20
C ARG A 124 -7.38 8.45 0.94
N LEU A 125 -7.03 8.61 -0.33
CA LEU A 125 -5.70 8.97 -0.82
C LEU A 125 -5.79 10.31 -1.55
N GLU A 126 -4.90 11.23 -1.21
CA GLU A 126 -4.81 12.54 -1.85
C GLU A 126 -3.39 12.75 -2.35
N ILE A 127 -3.25 13.38 -3.52
CA ILE A 127 -1.95 13.77 -4.05
C ILE A 127 -1.81 15.28 -3.93
N THR A 128 -0.73 15.70 -3.27
CA THR A 128 -0.23 17.06 -3.35
C THR A 128 0.96 17.10 -4.32
N PRO A 129 1.45 18.30 -4.70
CA PRO A 129 2.63 18.39 -5.56
C PRO A 129 3.92 17.76 -5.02
N SER A 130 3.98 17.42 -3.72
CA SER A 130 5.18 16.89 -3.06
C SER A 130 5.01 15.51 -2.45
N GLU A 131 3.78 15.07 -2.19
CA GLU A 131 3.52 13.85 -1.42
C GLU A 131 2.12 13.27 -1.66
N VAL A 132 1.95 12.01 -1.25
CA VAL A 132 0.66 11.33 -1.14
C VAL A 132 0.24 11.37 0.33
N LEU A 133 -0.93 11.97 0.60
CA LEU A 133 -1.55 11.94 1.92
C LEU A 133 -2.46 10.72 2.03
N ILE A 134 -2.35 9.99 3.13
CA ILE A 134 -3.11 8.77 3.37
C ILE A 134 -4.01 9.00 4.57
N HIS A 135 -5.32 8.86 4.37
CA HIS A 135 -6.31 8.98 5.42
C HIS A 135 -6.96 7.62 5.67
N VAL A 136 -7.05 7.24 6.94
CA VAL A 136 -7.80 6.07 7.38
C VAL A 136 -8.83 6.50 8.42
N ASN A 137 -10.11 6.30 8.13
CA ASN A 137 -11.22 6.79 8.96
C ASN A 137 -11.08 8.29 9.30
N ASP A 138 -10.79 9.09 8.27
CA ASP A 138 -10.53 10.53 8.35
C ASP A 138 -9.29 10.97 9.15
N LEU A 139 -8.55 10.05 9.78
CA LEU A 139 -7.25 10.36 10.38
C LEU A 139 -6.17 10.36 9.31
N GLU A 140 -5.39 11.44 9.23
CA GLU A 140 -4.20 11.49 8.37
C GLU A 140 -3.06 10.64 8.96
N ILE A 141 -2.83 9.49 8.35
CA ILE A 141 -1.84 8.48 8.74
C ILE A 141 -0.42 8.92 8.43
N THR A 142 -0.23 9.73 7.38
CA THR A 142 1.07 10.25 6.97
C THR A 142 1.65 11.21 8.00
N GLU A 143 0.85 12.16 8.48
CA GLU A 143 1.22 13.06 9.57
C GLU A 143 1.35 12.32 10.91
N ALA A 144 0.39 11.46 11.25
CA ALA A 144 0.40 10.72 12.52
C ALA A 144 1.57 9.72 12.65
N GLY A 145 2.09 9.25 11.52
CA GLY A 145 3.24 8.35 11.46
C GLY A 145 4.57 9.11 11.47
N ALA A 146 5.35 8.95 10.40
CA ALA A 146 6.65 9.59 10.27
C ALA A 146 6.59 11.11 9.95
N GLY A 147 5.40 11.67 9.78
CA GLY A 147 5.15 13.11 9.69
C GLY A 147 5.02 13.68 8.28
N MET A 148 5.35 12.92 7.23
CA MET A 148 5.24 13.35 5.84
C MET A 148 4.93 12.16 4.92
N GLY A 149 4.07 12.36 3.93
CA GLY A 149 3.78 11.39 2.90
C GLY A 149 4.95 11.12 1.96
N MET A 150 4.87 9.98 1.28
CA MET A 150 5.84 9.64 0.24
C MET A 150 5.57 10.44 -1.04
N HIS A 151 6.63 10.81 -1.75
CA HIS A 151 6.49 11.39 -3.08
C HIS A 151 5.72 10.41 -4.00
N PRO A 152 4.75 10.86 -4.82
CA PRO A 152 3.92 9.97 -5.65
C PRO A 152 4.74 9.04 -6.55
N PHE A 153 5.88 9.51 -7.07
CA PHE A 153 6.79 8.70 -7.86
C PHE A 153 7.26 7.44 -7.13
N ASN A 154 7.55 7.53 -5.83
CA ASN A 154 8.06 6.41 -5.04
C ASN A 154 6.99 5.36 -4.74
N LEU A 155 5.71 5.76 -4.69
CA LEU A 155 4.60 4.85 -4.42
C LEU A 155 4.02 4.23 -5.70
N PHE A 156 4.05 4.95 -6.83
CA PHE A 156 3.29 4.56 -8.01
C PHE A 156 4.15 4.11 -9.21
N VAL A 157 5.46 4.33 -9.19
CA VAL A 157 6.37 4.01 -10.30
C VAL A 157 7.48 3.05 -9.81
N PRO A 158 7.80 1.96 -10.54
CA PRO A 158 7.23 1.51 -11.82
C PRO A 158 5.82 0.91 -11.70
N THR A 159 5.45 0.49 -10.50
CA THR A 159 4.19 -0.17 -10.21
C THR A 159 3.60 0.42 -8.94
N ASN A 160 2.28 0.46 -8.87
CA ASN A 160 1.58 0.93 -7.69
C ASN A 160 1.79 -0.04 -6.52
N GLN A 161 2.60 0.40 -5.55
CA GLN A 161 2.95 -0.42 -4.39
C GLN A 161 1.75 -0.72 -3.50
N LEU A 162 0.72 0.14 -3.52
CA LEU A 162 -0.50 -0.02 -2.72
C LEU A 162 -1.46 -1.09 -3.27
N VAL A 163 -1.26 -1.62 -4.47
CA VAL A 163 -2.11 -2.70 -5.01
C VAL A 163 -2.03 -3.92 -4.10
N ALA A 164 -3.14 -4.37 -3.49
CA ALA A 164 -3.10 -5.46 -2.54
C ALA A 164 -3.13 -6.84 -3.24
N THR A 165 -2.24 -7.74 -2.80
CA THR A 165 -2.18 -9.14 -3.26
C THR A 165 -2.28 -10.10 -2.09
N THR A 166 -2.51 -11.39 -2.38
CA THR A 166 -2.48 -12.44 -1.35
C THR A 166 -1.08 -12.64 -0.76
N GLU A 167 -0.03 -12.31 -1.51
CA GLU A 167 1.33 -12.23 -0.99
C GLU A 167 1.51 -10.92 -0.20
N PRO A 168 1.88 -10.98 1.10
CA PRO A 168 2.14 -9.81 1.92
C PRO A 168 3.32 -8.98 1.39
N ARG A 169 3.16 -7.66 1.36
CA ARG A 169 4.21 -6.73 0.94
C ARG A 169 4.41 -5.65 1.98
N HIS A 170 5.66 -5.24 2.16
CA HIS A 170 6.01 -4.10 2.99
C HIS A 170 6.09 -2.85 2.13
N VAL A 171 5.35 -1.81 2.51
CA VAL A 171 5.29 -0.55 1.78
C VAL A 171 5.57 0.59 2.75
N VAL A 172 6.55 1.41 2.40
CA VAL A 172 6.81 2.67 3.10
C VAL A 172 5.74 3.67 2.67
N VAL A 173 4.91 4.10 3.61
CA VAL A 173 3.74 4.96 3.36
C VAL A 173 3.95 6.40 3.84
N ALA A 174 4.88 6.61 4.78
CA ALA A 174 5.30 7.92 5.24
C ALA A 174 6.81 7.93 5.51
N ARG A 175 7.40 9.13 5.52
CA ARG A 175 8.82 9.39 5.78
C ARG A 175 8.98 10.57 6.74
N CYS A 176 10.17 10.68 7.33
CA CYS A 176 10.54 11.82 8.16
C CYS A 176 10.42 13.14 7.39
N THR A 177 9.97 14.19 8.08
CA THR A 177 9.81 15.55 7.55
C THR A 177 11.11 16.20 7.10
N CYS A 178 12.27 15.70 7.56
CA CYS A 178 13.58 16.19 7.11
C CYS A 178 13.87 15.84 5.63
N GLY A 179 13.10 14.92 5.04
CA GLY A 179 13.24 14.51 3.64
C GLY A 179 14.42 13.57 3.36
N GLU A 180 15.30 13.35 4.35
CA GLU A 180 16.46 12.49 4.19
C GLU A 180 16.11 11.01 4.22
N SER A 181 16.64 10.29 3.24
CA SER A 181 16.42 8.85 3.12
C SER A 181 16.98 8.12 4.34
N GLY A 182 16.16 7.31 5.00
CA GLY A 182 16.56 6.51 6.16
C GLY A 182 16.52 7.25 7.51
N CYS A 183 16.07 8.51 7.57
CA CYS A 183 15.94 9.22 8.84
C CYS A 183 14.75 8.74 9.71
N GLY A 184 13.69 8.22 9.08
CA GLY A 184 12.48 7.73 9.75
C GLY A 184 11.39 7.41 8.73
N SER A 185 10.53 6.43 9.01
CA SER A 185 9.54 5.93 8.06
C SER A 185 8.39 5.21 8.74
N THR A 186 7.18 5.40 8.21
CA THR A 186 6.04 4.53 8.54
C THR A 186 5.91 3.47 7.48
N GLU A 187 5.89 2.21 7.91
CA GLU A 187 5.81 1.05 7.04
C GLU A 187 4.57 0.22 7.35
N ALA A 188 3.78 -0.09 6.30
CA ALA A 188 2.63 -0.96 6.35
C ALA A 188 2.90 -2.26 5.61
N ARG A 189 2.58 -3.38 6.25
CA ARG A 189 2.46 -4.68 5.61
C ARG A 189 1.04 -4.83 5.03
N ILE A 190 0.92 -4.78 3.71
CA ILE A 190 -0.34 -4.85 2.98
C ILE A 190 -0.60 -6.29 2.54
N THR A 191 -1.76 -6.85 2.89
CA THR A 191 -2.15 -8.22 2.50
C THR A 191 -3.64 -8.28 2.15
N ARG A 192 -3.98 -8.92 1.03
CA ARG A 192 -5.37 -9.22 0.66
C ARG A 192 -5.76 -10.61 1.17
N LEU A 193 -6.84 -10.69 1.93
CA LEU A 193 -7.44 -11.95 2.38
C LEU A 193 -8.93 -12.00 2.01
N GLY A 194 -9.23 -12.62 0.87
CA GLY A 194 -10.59 -12.69 0.35
C GLY A 194 -11.11 -11.30 -0.02
N MET A 195 -12.21 -10.90 0.62
CA MET A 195 -12.89 -9.61 0.39
C MET A 195 -12.37 -8.47 1.26
N ALA A 196 -11.29 -8.69 2.02
CA ALA A 196 -10.67 -7.66 2.85
C ALA A 196 -9.20 -7.42 2.47
N VAL A 197 -8.77 -6.16 2.60
CA VAL A 197 -7.36 -5.76 2.54
C VAL A 197 -6.94 -5.32 3.93
N HIS A 198 -5.85 -5.89 4.43
CA HIS A 198 -5.32 -5.63 5.76
C HIS A 198 -4.01 -4.89 5.66
N TRP A 199 -3.86 -3.83 6.46
CA TRP A 199 -2.59 -3.17 6.70
C TRP A 199 -2.20 -3.41 8.16
N ASP A 200 -1.01 -3.95 8.39
CA ASP A 200 -0.41 -4.04 9.71
C ASP A 200 0.85 -3.16 9.76
N TRP A 201 1.00 -2.35 10.81
CA TRP A 201 2.11 -1.40 10.92
C TRP A 201 3.36 -2.07 11.48
N TYR A 202 4.53 -1.71 10.96
CA TYR A 202 5.81 -2.32 11.35
C TYR A 202 6.83 -1.33 11.91
N VAL A 203 6.92 -0.15 11.30
CA VAL A 203 7.81 0.96 11.71
C VAL A 203 6.96 2.21 11.92
N ASP A 204 7.25 2.97 12.98
CA ASP A 204 6.54 4.20 13.39
C ASP A 204 5.01 4.10 13.21
N PRO A 205 4.35 3.20 13.97
CA PRO A 205 2.95 2.86 13.77
C PRO A 205 2.05 4.08 14.08
N PRO A 206 1.30 4.59 13.09
CA PRO A 206 0.43 5.76 13.24
C PRO A 206 -0.82 5.42 14.06
N LEU A 207 -1.20 4.14 14.02
CA LEU A 207 -2.25 3.56 14.82
C LEU A 207 -1.68 2.39 15.59
N GLY A 208 -2.19 2.22 16.80
CA GLY A 208 -1.83 1.08 17.62
C GLY A 208 -2.19 -0.29 17.03
N HIS A 209 -3.26 -0.36 16.23
CA HIS A 209 -3.74 -1.57 15.54
C HIS A 209 -3.55 -1.42 14.04
N GLY A 210 -3.42 -2.56 13.36
CA GLY A 210 -3.64 -2.60 11.92
C GLY A 210 -5.09 -2.31 11.56
N VAL A 211 -5.31 -2.02 10.28
CA VAL A 211 -6.60 -1.62 9.71
C VAL A 211 -7.03 -2.61 8.62
N SER A 212 -8.32 -2.65 8.33
CA SER A 212 -8.97 -3.56 7.40
C SER A 212 -9.99 -2.83 6.55
N PHE A 213 -9.83 -2.93 5.23
CA PHE A 213 -10.69 -2.27 4.26
C PHE A 213 -11.52 -3.28 3.47
N ASP A 214 -12.71 -2.88 3.03
CA ASP A 214 -13.41 -3.62 1.98
C ASP A 214 -12.54 -3.62 0.72
N ALA A 215 -12.30 -4.80 0.15
CA ALA A 215 -11.34 -4.93 -0.94
C ALA A 215 -11.80 -4.22 -2.22
N ALA A 216 -13.10 -4.13 -2.49
CA ALA A 216 -13.59 -3.45 -3.69
C ALA A 216 -13.45 -1.93 -3.56
N GLN A 217 -13.76 -1.37 -2.38
CA GLN A 217 -13.54 0.06 -2.10
C GLN A 217 -12.05 0.42 -2.12
N TYR A 218 -11.21 -0.42 -1.51
CA TYR A 218 -9.76 -0.27 -1.52
C TYR A 218 -9.19 -0.28 -2.94
N ASP A 219 -9.55 -1.29 -3.75
CA ASP A 219 -9.06 -1.45 -5.12
C ASP A 219 -9.47 -0.23 -5.97
N ALA A 220 -10.71 0.24 -5.83
CA ALA A 220 -11.20 1.43 -6.56
C ALA A 220 -10.42 2.70 -6.19
N GLU A 221 -10.11 2.91 -4.91
CA GLU A 221 -9.36 4.09 -4.47
C GLU A 221 -7.88 4.04 -4.89
N VAL A 222 -7.25 2.87 -4.78
CA VAL A 222 -5.88 2.63 -5.22
C VAL A 222 -5.74 2.76 -6.74
N GLU A 223 -6.72 2.29 -7.51
CA GLU A 223 -6.76 2.50 -8.96
C GLU A 223 -6.96 3.99 -9.31
N ARG A 224 -7.91 4.66 -8.65
CA ARG A 224 -8.18 6.08 -8.89
C ARG A 224 -6.92 6.92 -8.70
N ILE A 225 -6.26 6.79 -7.54
CA ILE A 225 -5.06 7.57 -7.25
C ILE A 225 -3.87 7.11 -8.11
N GLY A 226 -3.79 5.80 -8.38
CA GLY A 226 -2.76 5.20 -9.20
C GLY A 226 -2.82 5.61 -10.66
N ASN A 227 -3.94 6.17 -11.12
CA ASN A 227 -4.14 6.74 -12.45
C ASN A 227 -4.02 8.27 -12.49
N ASP A 228 -3.91 8.93 -11.33
CA ASP A 228 -3.70 10.37 -11.27
C ASP A 228 -2.25 10.71 -11.69
N ARG A 229 -2.14 11.60 -12.69
CA ARG A 229 -0.88 12.06 -13.27
C ARG A 229 -0.70 13.58 -13.10
N SER A 230 -1.60 14.25 -12.40
CA SER A 230 -1.60 15.72 -12.24
C SER A 230 -0.36 16.27 -11.52
N TRP A 231 0.30 15.43 -10.72
CA TRP A 231 1.55 15.75 -10.03
C TRP A 231 2.80 15.69 -10.92
N GLN A 232 2.72 15.03 -12.08
CA GLN A 232 3.91 14.79 -12.90
C GLN A 232 4.37 16.07 -13.58
N ARG A 233 5.61 16.48 -13.28
CA ARG A 233 6.31 17.47 -14.09
C ARG A 233 6.85 16.79 -15.37
N PRO A 234 7.28 17.56 -16.38
CA PRO A 234 7.87 16.99 -17.59
C PRO A 234 8.99 15.96 -17.33
N ALA A 235 9.87 16.23 -16.35
CA ALA A 235 10.95 15.31 -16.00
C ALA A 235 10.45 14.04 -15.29
N ASP A 236 9.43 14.14 -14.44
CA ASP A 236 8.81 12.97 -13.78
C ASP A 236 8.14 12.06 -14.82
N THR A 237 7.50 12.66 -15.82
CA THR A 237 6.90 11.93 -16.95
C THR A 237 7.97 11.16 -17.72
N ALA A 238 9.09 11.82 -18.06
CA ALA A 238 10.20 11.16 -18.76
C ALA A 238 10.82 10.04 -17.91
N ALA A 239 11.04 10.26 -16.62
CA ALA A 239 11.54 9.24 -15.70
C ALA A 239 10.63 8.02 -15.61
N ARG A 240 9.32 8.23 -15.47
CA ARG A 240 8.34 7.15 -15.46
C ARG A 240 8.39 6.36 -16.76
N LEU A 241 8.34 7.02 -17.92
CA LEU A 241 8.39 6.36 -19.22
C LEU A 241 9.66 5.53 -19.40
N VAL A 242 10.82 6.04 -18.97
CA VAL A 242 12.08 5.29 -18.99
C VAL A 242 12.01 4.07 -18.08
N ILE A 243 11.58 4.23 -16.83
CA ILE A 243 11.57 3.17 -15.81
C ILE A 243 10.55 2.07 -16.15
N GLU A 244 9.40 2.41 -16.73
CA GLU A 244 8.36 1.47 -17.16
C GLU A 244 8.75 0.70 -18.43
N ALA A 245 9.41 1.36 -19.39
CA ALA A 245 9.70 0.78 -20.70
C ALA A 245 11.06 0.09 -20.80
N VAL A 246 11.92 0.21 -19.79
CA VAL A 246 13.26 -0.39 -19.85
C VAL A 246 13.19 -1.91 -19.83
N ASP A 247 13.85 -2.55 -20.81
CA ASP A 247 14.07 -3.99 -20.79
C ASP A 247 15.18 -4.32 -19.77
N ARG A 248 14.75 -4.73 -18.57
CA ARG A 248 15.65 -5.03 -17.44
C ARG A 248 16.47 -6.30 -17.69
N GLU A 249 15.94 -7.26 -18.44
CA GLU A 249 16.65 -8.53 -18.70
C GLU A 249 17.92 -8.30 -19.51
N ARG A 250 17.92 -7.26 -20.35
CA ARG A 250 19.08 -6.84 -21.13
C ARG A 250 20.29 -6.44 -20.31
N PHE A 251 20.08 -6.02 -19.07
CA PHE A 251 21.17 -5.59 -18.18
C PHE A 251 21.79 -6.74 -17.39
N ILE A 252 21.09 -7.88 -17.27
CA ILE A 252 21.54 -9.06 -16.52
C ILE A 252 22.93 -9.55 -16.98
N PRO A 253 23.23 -9.71 -18.30
CA PRO A 253 24.55 -10.18 -18.74
C PRO A 253 25.71 -9.25 -18.39
N ALA A 254 25.41 -7.97 -18.14
CA ALA A 254 26.40 -6.97 -17.74
C ALA A 254 26.43 -6.76 -16.21
N GLY A 255 25.66 -7.54 -15.42
CA GLY A 255 25.53 -7.34 -13.97
C GLY A 255 24.94 -5.98 -13.60
N MET A 256 24.20 -5.36 -14.53
CA MET A 256 23.68 -4.01 -14.38
C MET A 256 22.21 -4.04 -13.92
N GLU A 257 21.81 -3.01 -13.18
CA GLU A 257 20.43 -2.78 -12.77
C GLU A 257 20.10 -1.30 -12.84
N LEU A 258 18.96 -0.95 -13.43
CA LEU A 258 18.47 0.42 -13.38
C LEU A 258 18.14 0.78 -11.93
N SER A 259 18.75 1.84 -11.42
CA SER A 259 18.54 2.32 -10.05
C SER A 259 17.43 3.36 -10.02
N TRP A 260 17.63 4.50 -10.69
CA TRP A 260 16.67 5.59 -10.74
C TRP A 260 16.91 6.48 -11.95
N ALA A 261 15.91 7.31 -12.28
CA ALA A 261 16.00 8.34 -13.30
C ALA A 261 15.33 9.61 -12.79
N ALA A 262 15.98 10.76 -12.91
CA ALA A 262 15.49 12.04 -12.38
C ALA A 262 16.21 13.22 -13.04
N VAL A 263 15.80 14.44 -12.69
CA VAL A 263 16.63 15.64 -12.94
C VAL A 263 17.93 15.52 -12.15
N ASP A 264 19.05 15.87 -12.77
CA ASP A 264 20.33 15.91 -12.09
C ASP A 264 20.35 17.06 -11.07
N HIS A 265 20.60 16.73 -9.80
CA HIS A 265 20.70 17.70 -8.73
C HIS A 265 21.86 18.69 -8.93
N GLN A 266 22.92 18.29 -9.65
CA GLN A 266 24.10 19.13 -9.92
C GLN A 266 23.91 20.05 -11.13
N ASP A 267 23.13 19.62 -12.13
CA ASP A 267 22.77 20.43 -13.29
C ASP A 267 21.30 20.21 -13.65
N PRO A 268 20.38 21.07 -13.16
CA PRO A 268 18.94 20.93 -13.41
C PRO A 268 18.51 20.94 -14.89
N ARG A 269 19.44 21.23 -15.81
CA ARG A 269 19.21 21.15 -17.27
C ARG A 269 19.47 19.75 -17.83
N LYS A 270 19.92 18.83 -16.98
CA LYS A 270 20.24 17.44 -17.34
C LYS A 270 19.25 16.49 -16.69
N PHE A 271 18.87 15.49 -17.48
CA PHE A 271 18.19 14.31 -17.03
C PHE A 271 19.23 13.22 -16.79
N LEU A 272 19.21 12.64 -15.60
CA LEU A 272 20.20 11.68 -15.15
C LEU A 272 19.55 10.31 -14.96
N VAL A 273 20.16 9.30 -15.57
CA VAL A 273 19.84 7.89 -15.36
C VAL A 273 20.98 7.24 -14.62
N ALA A 274 20.68 6.65 -13.46
CA ALA A 274 21.64 5.92 -12.65
C ALA A 274 21.40 4.41 -12.76
N LEU A 275 22.49 3.66 -12.94
CA LEU A 275 22.49 2.21 -12.91
C LEU A 275 23.50 1.71 -11.88
N PHE A 276 23.22 0.59 -11.23
CA PHE A 276 24.19 -0.13 -10.44
C PHE A 276 24.85 -1.22 -11.27
N VAL A 277 26.14 -1.45 -11.03
CA VAL A 277 26.87 -2.66 -11.41
C VAL A 277 27.11 -3.42 -10.12
N LYS A 278 26.16 -4.30 -9.74
CA LYS A 278 26.12 -4.87 -8.38
C LYS A 278 27.38 -5.68 -8.07
N ASP A 279 27.76 -6.58 -8.97
CA ASP A 279 28.88 -7.50 -8.78
C ASP A 279 30.23 -6.79 -8.70
N GLU A 280 30.36 -5.67 -9.39
CA GLU A 280 31.58 -4.86 -9.40
C GLU A 280 31.51 -3.67 -8.43
N GLN A 281 30.41 -3.46 -7.71
CA GLN A 281 30.22 -2.35 -6.77
C GLN A 281 30.46 -0.95 -7.37
N PHE A 282 29.90 -0.68 -8.56
CA PHE A 282 29.94 0.65 -9.18
C PHE A 282 28.54 1.24 -9.36
N GLN A 283 28.46 2.57 -9.38
CA GLN A 283 27.31 3.29 -9.90
C GLN A 283 27.69 3.96 -11.22
N VAL A 284 26.78 3.94 -12.20
CA VAL A 284 26.97 4.43 -13.56
C VAL A 284 25.91 5.47 -13.88
N PHE A 285 26.31 6.58 -14.48
CA PHE A 285 25.49 7.76 -14.71
C PHE A 285 25.46 8.12 -16.19
N LEU A 286 24.26 8.19 -16.78
CA LEU A 286 24.06 8.70 -18.13
C LEU A 286 23.28 10.01 -18.03
N ARG A 287 23.83 11.08 -18.59
CA ARG A 287 23.23 12.42 -18.57
C ARG A 287 22.77 12.84 -19.95
N PHE A 288 21.52 13.28 -20.04
CA PHE A 288 20.84 13.70 -21.25
C PHE A 288 20.43 15.17 -21.12
N PRO A 289 20.53 15.99 -22.18
CA PRO A 289 19.98 17.35 -22.13
C PRO A 289 18.45 17.29 -22.04
N ILE A 290 17.85 18.03 -21.12
CA ILE A 290 16.38 18.19 -21.08
C ILE A 290 15.97 19.13 -22.22
N GLY A 291 16.44 20.38 -22.21
CA GLY A 291 16.05 21.37 -23.22
C GLY A 291 14.54 21.62 -23.26
N ASP A 292 14.03 22.07 -24.41
CA ASP A 292 12.59 22.37 -24.61
C ASP A 292 11.81 21.18 -25.22
N GLN A 293 12.39 19.97 -25.18
CA GLN A 293 11.76 18.80 -25.81
C GLN A 293 10.61 18.25 -24.96
N ALA A 294 9.67 17.57 -25.63
CA ALA A 294 8.61 16.83 -24.95
C ALA A 294 9.18 15.66 -24.14
N PRO A 295 8.61 15.33 -22.95
CA PRO A 295 9.05 14.22 -22.10
C PRO A 295 9.20 12.88 -22.82
N GLU A 296 8.30 12.59 -23.75
CA GLU A 296 8.28 11.35 -24.53
C GLU A 296 9.52 11.25 -25.41
N ARG A 297 9.94 12.36 -26.03
CA ARG A 297 11.17 12.37 -26.84
C ARG A 297 12.41 12.17 -26.00
N LEU A 298 12.46 12.80 -24.82
CA LEU A 298 13.56 12.59 -23.88
C LEU A 298 13.63 11.12 -23.44
N ALA A 299 12.49 10.51 -23.12
CA ALA A 299 12.42 9.11 -22.76
C ALA A 299 12.86 8.19 -23.92
N ASP A 300 12.42 8.45 -25.14
CA ASP A 300 12.83 7.71 -26.33
C ASP A 300 14.35 7.78 -26.57
N ASP A 301 14.95 8.96 -26.39
CA ASP A 301 16.40 9.15 -26.56
C ASP A 301 17.20 8.42 -25.47
N VAL A 302 16.70 8.42 -24.24
CA VAL A 302 17.25 7.64 -23.13
C VAL A 302 17.16 6.15 -23.46
N LEU A 303 15.97 5.64 -23.79
CA LEU A 303 15.74 4.24 -24.09
C LEU A 303 16.59 3.79 -25.28
N ARG A 304 16.63 4.55 -26.37
CA ARG A 304 17.47 4.26 -27.54
C ARG A 304 18.95 4.15 -27.17
N THR A 305 19.42 4.97 -26.24
CA THR A 305 20.79 4.91 -25.72
C THR A 305 21.00 3.65 -24.88
N LEU A 306 20.09 3.34 -23.95
CA LEU A 306 20.14 2.11 -23.13
C LEU A 306 20.03 0.83 -23.98
N HIS A 307 19.41 0.91 -25.17
CA HIS A 307 19.39 -0.16 -26.18
C HIS A 307 20.72 -0.35 -26.92
N GLN A 308 21.70 0.54 -26.77
CA GLN A 308 23.04 0.28 -27.28
C GLN A 308 23.88 -0.55 -26.30
N PRO A 309 24.96 -1.22 -26.74
CA PRO A 309 25.88 -1.90 -25.81
C PRO A 309 26.53 -0.91 -24.82
N PRO A 310 26.70 -1.25 -23.52
CA PRO A 310 27.25 -0.35 -22.50
C PRO A 310 28.56 0.36 -22.88
N ARG A 311 29.45 -0.38 -23.54
CA ARG A 311 30.74 0.11 -24.05
C ARG A 311 30.64 1.30 -25.04
N SER A 312 29.46 1.53 -25.62
CA SER A 312 29.23 2.63 -26.57
C SER A 312 28.78 3.93 -25.90
N TRP A 313 28.30 3.85 -24.65
CA TRP A 313 27.71 4.98 -23.96
C TRP A 313 28.73 6.06 -23.63
N ARG A 314 28.24 7.29 -23.54
CA ARG A 314 28.92 8.38 -22.84
C ARG A 314 28.35 8.43 -21.43
N ALA A 315 29.06 7.78 -20.50
CA ALA A 315 28.65 7.65 -19.12
C ALA A 315 29.71 8.21 -18.18
N ALA A 316 29.31 8.50 -16.95
CA ALA A 316 30.23 8.58 -15.84
C ALA A 316 30.04 7.38 -14.91
N PHE A 317 31.00 7.13 -14.04
CA PHE A 317 30.89 6.09 -13.04
C PHE A 317 31.67 6.47 -11.78
N HIS A 318 31.28 5.92 -10.64
CA HIS A 318 32.10 5.95 -9.44
C HIS A 318 32.05 4.61 -8.70
N SER A 319 33.13 4.31 -7.98
CA SER A 319 33.19 3.14 -7.10
C SER A 319 32.34 3.39 -5.86
N MET A 320 31.62 2.37 -5.41
CA MET A 320 30.98 2.36 -4.08
C MET A 320 31.95 1.86 -3.00
N THR A 321 33.07 1.25 -3.41
CA THR A 321 34.19 0.88 -2.53
C THR A 321 35.17 2.04 -2.43
N VAL A 322 35.44 2.51 -1.21
CA VAL A 322 36.40 3.58 -0.94
C VAL A 322 37.80 3.18 -1.43
N GLY A 323 38.50 4.11 -2.11
CA GLY A 323 39.89 3.93 -2.56
C GLY A 323 40.09 3.10 -3.83
N ARG A 324 39.02 2.52 -4.40
CA ARG A 324 39.12 1.78 -5.66
C ARG A 324 39.14 2.72 -6.86
N ARG A 325 40.18 2.60 -7.69
CA ARG A 325 40.42 3.43 -8.89
C ARG A 325 40.19 2.71 -10.22
N GLU A 326 39.78 1.45 -10.15
CA GLU A 326 39.49 0.64 -11.33
C GLU A 326 38.25 1.15 -12.06
N ARG A 327 38.05 0.65 -13.28
CA ARG A 327 36.88 0.96 -14.10
C ARG A 327 36.00 -0.29 -14.18
N PRO A 328 34.68 -0.13 -14.30
CA PRO A 328 33.79 -1.25 -14.56
C PRO A 328 34.23 -2.03 -15.82
N SER A 329 34.11 -3.36 -15.82
CA SER A 329 34.61 -4.22 -16.91
C SER A 329 33.98 -3.90 -18.27
N MET A 330 32.72 -3.46 -18.28
CA MET A 330 31.97 -3.06 -19.47
C MET A 330 32.22 -1.61 -19.91
N ALA A 331 33.06 -0.85 -19.21
CA ALA A 331 33.23 0.57 -19.43
C ALA A 331 33.82 0.88 -20.82
N GLY A 332 33.14 1.76 -21.55
CA GLY A 332 33.58 2.25 -22.85
C GLY A 332 34.70 3.28 -22.79
N ARG A 333 35.35 3.58 -23.92
CA ARG A 333 36.36 4.66 -24.02
C ARG A 333 35.84 6.05 -23.64
N ARG A 334 34.52 6.25 -23.79
CA ARG A 334 33.82 7.51 -23.48
C ARG A 334 33.33 7.60 -22.04
N TRP A 335 33.59 6.59 -21.21
CA TRP A 335 33.25 6.65 -19.80
C TRP A 335 34.29 7.49 -19.04
N ARG A 336 33.84 8.20 -18.01
CA ARG A 336 34.66 9.07 -17.15
C ARG A 336 34.44 8.68 -15.69
N SER A 337 35.51 8.69 -14.89
CA SER A 337 35.37 8.57 -13.44
C SER A 337 34.78 9.87 -12.90
N GLU A 338 33.79 9.76 -12.03
CA GLU A 338 33.38 10.82 -11.12
C GLU A 338 33.91 10.41 -9.74
N ASP A 339 34.70 11.26 -9.08
CA ASP A 339 35.11 10.98 -7.71
C ASP A 339 33.94 11.38 -6.79
N PRO A 340 33.36 10.43 -6.02
CA PRO A 340 32.28 10.75 -5.10
C PRO A 340 32.81 11.47 -3.85
N TRP A 341 34.14 11.51 -3.66
CA TRP A 341 34.82 11.98 -2.45
C TRP A 341 35.72 13.22 -2.66
N GLY A 342 35.73 13.80 -3.87
CA GLY A 342 36.58 14.93 -4.25
C GLY A 342 37.88 14.53 -4.93
#